data_AF-A0A852WGC9-F1
#
_entry.id   AF-A0A852WGC9-F1
#
_cell.length_a   1.000
_cell.length_b   1.000
_cell.length_c   1.000
_cell.angle_alpha   90.00
_cell.angle_beta   90.00
_cell.angle_gamma   90.00
#
_symmetry.space_group_name_H-M   'P 1'
#
loop_
_entity.id
_entity.type
_entity.pdbx_description
1 polymer ?
#
loop_
_entity_poly.entity_id
_entity_poly.type
_entity_poly.pdbx_seq_one_letter_code
_entity_poly.pdbx_strand_id
1 'polypeptide(L)'
;MSRSTARVAVIGALALALSGCGAGATLAGLHDAPSQVTTVAPISAQSAEAIATRVLAKAAAASADTSADAGTLRAQALTGSALAVANAASRLQTGVPSATTPLVRTAPPKLLGISRGTGWPRLILVQTSTPDSGAVLNLLVSPDARTPFRLSASATMQPGAKVDALNSLTAGSPLLAPGAKLAVQPAELLKGYAASLAFPTPVPDPDVDAAEPFSTGIRAHAADQAKTFGKLATLKQTHTVAPNSTVAIELRGGGALVFGLLERTDTITLLPGGKSLTPSADFQRLVRKKTLTKSAELKSYEIMVFTVPVEGKAQVVAVNEVLFSAKGS
;
A
#
# COMPACT_ATOMS: atom_id res chain seq x y z
N MET A 1 -35.26 89.60 -38.22
CA MET A 1 -36.44 89.48 -39.11
C MET A 1 -36.14 88.31 -40.03
N SER A 2 -36.86 87.20 -40.15
CA SER A 2 -38.29 86.90 -40.07
C SER A 2 -38.41 85.36 -39.90
N ARG A 3 -39.09 84.89 -38.85
CA ARG A 3 -40.31 84.04 -38.87
C ARG A 3 -40.21 82.81 -39.79
N SER A 4 -39.98 81.63 -39.22
CA SER A 4 -41.01 80.67 -38.75
C SER A 4 -41.82 80.04 -39.88
N THR A 5 -41.64 78.74 -40.08
CA THR A 5 -42.65 77.88 -40.68
C THR A 5 -42.58 76.50 -40.05
N ALA A 6 -43.57 76.21 -39.20
CA ALA A 6 -43.90 74.88 -38.74
C ALA A 6 -44.87 74.23 -39.74
N ARG A 7 -44.66 72.95 -40.07
CA ARG A 7 -45.72 72.04 -40.54
C ARG A 7 -45.48 70.66 -39.95
N VAL A 8 -46.56 70.11 -39.39
CA VAL A 8 -46.69 68.81 -38.73
C VAL A 8 -47.38 67.82 -39.68
N ALA A 9 -46.89 66.58 -39.73
CA ALA A 9 -47.60 65.31 -40.07
C ALA A 9 -46.58 64.16 -39.86
N VAL A 10 -46.61 63.30 -38.82
CA VAL A 10 -47.53 62.22 -38.40
C VAL A 10 -47.36 60.89 -39.18
N ILE A 11 -47.03 59.83 -38.41
CA ILE A 11 -47.09 58.35 -38.63
C ILE A 11 -45.88 57.63 -39.26
N GLY A 12 -45.36 56.64 -38.52
CA GLY A 12 -44.55 55.53 -39.04
C GLY A 12 -43.72 54.81 -37.96
N ALA A 13 -44.33 53.86 -37.24
CA ALA A 13 -43.62 52.95 -36.35
C ALA A 13 -42.75 51.96 -37.15
N LEU A 14 -41.48 51.78 -36.76
CA LEU A 14 -40.72 50.57 -37.07
C LEU A 14 -39.82 50.20 -35.88
N ALA A 15 -40.28 49.23 -35.09
CA ALA A 15 -39.44 48.48 -34.19
C ALA A 15 -38.56 47.54 -35.02
N LEU A 16 -37.24 47.77 -35.03
CA LEU A 16 -36.27 46.77 -35.49
C LEU A 16 -35.70 46.06 -34.27
N ALA A 17 -36.32 44.93 -33.94
CA ALA A 17 -35.66 43.89 -33.17
C ALA A 17 -34.48 43.36 -33.99
N LEU A 18 -33.25 43.56 -33.51
CA LEU A 18 -32.13 42.68 -33.86
C LEU A 18 -31.90 41.71 -32.70
N SER A 19 -32.73 40.67 -32.68
CA SER A 19 -32.33 39.35 -32.22
C SER A 19 -31.17 38.87 -33.11
N GLY A 20 -29.94 39.02 -32.60
CA GLY A 20 -28.71 38.57 -33.25
C GLY A 20 -27.87 37.70 -32.33
N CYS A 21 -28.47 36.65 -31.76
CA CYS A 21 -27.72 35.52 -31.22
C CYS A 21 -27.23 34.67 -32.40
N GLY A 22 -25.92 34.49 -32.52
CA GLY A 22 -25.33 33.47 -33.40
C GLY A 22 -24.57 33.99 -34.62
N ALA A 23 -23.42 34.63 -34.41
CA ALA A 23 -22.39 34.77 -35.45
C ALA A 23 -20.97 34.97 -34.85
N GLY A 24 -20.68 34.40 -33.69
CA GLY A 24 -19.36 34.54 -33.02
C GLY A 24 -18.54 33.25 -32.87
N ALA A 25 -19.15 32.07 -33.06
CA ALA A 25 -18.52 30.78 -32.67
C ALA A 25 -17.63 30.14 -33.76
N THR A 26 -17.60 30.66 -34.98
CA THR A 26 -16.89 30.01 -36.11
C THR A 26 -15.55 30.66 -36.49
N LEU A 27 -15.15 31.74 -35.81
CA LEU A 27 -13.95 32.51 -36.18
C LEU A 27 -12.62 31.97 -35.61
N ALA A 28 -12.62 30.94 -34.76
CA ALA A 28 -11.39 30.44 -34.13
C ALA A 28 -11.30 28.91 -33.92
N GLY A 29 -12.14 28.10 -34.56
CA GLY A 29 -12.12 26.64 -34.36
C GLY A 29 -12.26 26.21 -32.88
N LEU A 30 -12.87 27.08 -32.06
CA LEU A 30 -13.15 26.85 -30.65
C LEU A 30 -14.33 25.86 -30.58
N HIS A 31 -14.00 24.58 -30.65
CA HIS A 31 -14.89 23.52 -30.21
C HIS A 31 -14.80 23.43 -28.69
N ASP A 32 -15.90 23.07 -28.04
CA ASP A 32 -15.85 22.67 -26.63
C ASP A 32 -14.79 21.57 -26.47
N ALA A 33 -13.97 21.69 -25.42
CA ALA A 33 -12.99 20.67 -25.11
C ALA A 33 -13.73 19.32 -24.98
N PRO A 34 -13.23 18.23 -25.60
CA PRO A 34 -13.85 16.92 -25.47
C PRO A 34 -14.06 16.59 -24.00
N SER A 35 -15.24 16.05 -23.67
CA SER A 35 -15.56 15.66 -22.30
C SER A 35 -14.52 14.66 -21.79
N GLN A 36 -14.02 14.90 -20.58
CA GLN A 36 -12.97 14.07 -20.00
C GLN A 36 -13.51 12.66 -19.72
N VAL A 37 -12.85 11.64 -20.26
CA VAL A 37 -13.19 10.23 -19.98
C VAL A 37 -12.61 9.85 -18.62
N THR A 38 -13.49 9.64 -17.63
CA THR A 38 -13.10 9.28 -16.25
C THR A 38 -13.36 7.80 -15.91
N THR A 39 -13.94 7.05 -16.84
CA THR A 39 -14.42 5.68 -16.64
C THR A 39 -13.43 4.59 -17.10
N VAL A 40 -12.25 4.97 -17.58
CA VAL A 40 -11.23 4.06 -18.13
C VAL A 40 -9.93 4.14 -17.34
N ALA A 41 -9.08 3.12 -17.49
CA ALA A 41 -7.71 3.19 -17.00
C ALA A 41 -6.90 4.21 -17.82
N PRO A 42 -6.13 5.10 -17.18
CA PRO A 42 -5.36 6.13 -17.89
C PRO A 42 -4.08 5.59 -18.54
N ILE A 43 -3.75 4.32 -18.34
CA ILE A 43 -2.60 3.63 -18.92
C ILE A 43 -3.05 2.30 -19.53
N SER A 44 -2.48 1.93 -20.68
CA SER A 44 -2.79 0.64 -21.32
C SER A 44 -2.18 -0.52 -20.53
N ALA A 45 -2.77 -1.71 -20.68
CA ALA A 45 -2.25 -2.93 -20.06
C ALA A 45 -0.78 -3.21 -20.43
N GLN A 46 -0.43 -3.05 -21.71
CA GLN A 46 0.95 -3.23 -22.19
C GLN A 46 1.92 -2.23 -21.54
N SER A 47 1.51 -0.96 -21.42
CA SER A 47 2.34 0.05 -20.74
C SER A 47 2.48 -0.25 -19.26
N ALA A 48 1.41 -0.70 -18.60
CA ALA A 48 1.41 -1.06 -17.19
C ALA A 48 2.33 -2.27 -16.91
N GLU A 49 2.34 -3.29 -17.78
CA GLU A 49 3.26 -4.43 -17.67
C GLU A 49 4.72 -4.03 -17.85
N ALA A 50 5.02 -3.17 -18.83
CA ALA A 50 6.36 -2.64 -19.05
C ALA A 50 6.85 -1.78 -17.87
N ILE A 51 5.96 -0.93 -17.32
CA ILE A 51 6.23 -0.17 -16.10
C ILE A 51 6.49 -1.12 -14.92
N ALA A 52 5.63 -2.12 -14.73
CA ALA A 52 5.76 -3.07 -13.63
C ALA A 52 7.09 -3.83 -13.67
N THR A 53 7.45 -4.36 -14.82
CA THR A 53 8.73 -5.05 -15.04
C THR A 53 9.91 -4.16 -14.67
N ARG A 54 9.91 -2.90 -15.15
CA ARG A 54 10.99 -1.95 -14.86
C ARG A 54 11.06 -1.58 -13.38
N VAL A 55 9.92 -1.29 -12.76
CA VAL A 55 9.86 -0.86 -11.35
C VAL A 55 10.28 -2.00 -10.43
N LEU A 56 9.86 -3.23 -10.69
CA LEU A 56 10.26 -4.40 -9.90
C LEU A 56 11.77 -4.68 -10.02
N ALA A 57 12.33 -4.60 -11.23
CA ALA A 57 13.77 -4.73 -11.44
C ALA A 57 14.55 -3.64 -10.69
N LYS A 58 14.11 -2.38 -10.78
CA LYS A 58 14.72 -1.25 -10.07
C LYS A 58 14.61 -1.40 -8.54
N ALA A 59 13.47 -1.86 -8.04
CA ALA A 59 13.23 -2.12 -6.63
C ALA A 59 14.14 -3.23 -6.09
N ALA A 60 14.30 -4.32 -6.84
CA ALA A 60 15.19 -5.42 -6.48
C ALA A 60 16.66 -4.96 -6.43
N ALA A 61 17.11 -4.24 -7.47
CA ALA A 61 18.46 -3.69 -7.52
C ALA A 61 18.73 -2.71 -6.35
N ALA A 62 17.82 -1.77 -6.11
CA ALA A 62 17.95 -0.80 -5.02
C ALA A 62 17.92 -1.45 -3.62
N SER A 63 17.20 -2.56 -3.45
CA SER A 63 17.14 -3.28 -2.16
C SER A 63 18.39 -4.12 -1.89
N ALA A 64 19.11 -4.54 -2.93
CA ALA A 64 20.38 -5.27 -2.82
C ALA A 64 21.61 -4.34 -2.75
N ASP A 65 21.43 -3.05 -3.00
CA ASP A 65 22.52 -2.08 -3.03
C ASP A 65 23.03 -1.77 -1.61
N THR A 66 24.36 -1.82 -1.45
CA THR A 66 25.07 -1.57 -0.18
C THR A 66 26.01 -0.37 -0.27
N SER A 67 25.95 0.40 -1.36
CA SER A 67 26.76 1.60 -1.55
C SER A 67 26.36 2.72 -0.59
N ALA A 68 27.18 3.77 -0.50
CA ALA A 68 26.85 4.97 0.27
C ALA A 68 25.53 5.63 -0.19
N ASP A 69 25.18 5.47 -1.47
CA ASP A 69 23.97 6.04 -2.08
C ASP A 69 22.74 5.11 -2.01
N ALA A 70 22.87 3.92 -1.39
CA ALA A 70 21.80 2.92 -1.32
C ALA A 70 20.48 3.48 -0.76
N GLY A 71 20.55 4.39 0.22
CA GLY A 71 19.37 5.07 0.76
C GLY A 71 18.63 5.91 -0.29
N THR A 72 19.37 6.66 -1.10
CA THR A 72 18.84 7.47 -2.20
C THR A 72 18.26 6.59 -3.29
N LEU A 73 18.96 5.52 -3.69
CA LEU A 73 18.49 4.57 -4.69
C LEU A 73 17.18 3.89 -4.26
N ARG A 74 17.07 3.49 -2.98
CA ARG A 74 15.82 2.98 -2.40
C ARG A 74 14.71 4.01 -2.48
N ALA A 75 14.93 5.26 -2.08
CA ALA A 75 13.92 6.31 -2.15
C ALA A 75 13.47 6.62 -3.61
N GLN A 76 14.33 6.39 -4.60
CA GLN A 76 13.99 6.54 -6.02
C GLN A 76 13.25 5.34 -6.63
N ALA A 77 13.31 4.16 -6.00
CA ALA A 77 12.70 2.92 -6.50
C ALA A 77 11.44 2.51 -5.71
N LEU A 78 11.39 2.90 -4.43
CA LEU A 78 10.40 2.48 -3.46
C LEU A 78 9.66 3.68 -2.86
N THR A 79 8.45 3.43 -2.40
CA THR A 79 7.63 4.36 -1.62
C THR A 79 6.80 3.59 -0.59
N GLY A 80 6.03 4.29 0.24
CA GLY A 80 5.09 3.68 1.18
C GLY A 80 5.71 2.60 2.06
N SER A 81 4.96 1.51 2.27
CA SER A 81 5.35 0.38 3.12
C SER A 81 6.63 -0.31 2.62
N ALA A 82 6.81 -0.45 1.30
CA ALA A 82 8.00 -1.07 0.74
C ALA A 82 9.27 -0.27 1.04
N LEU A 83 9.23 1.07 0.97
CA LEU A 83 10.36 1.90 1.35
C LEU A 83 10.65 1.81 2.85
N ALA A 84 9.60 1.84 3.69
CA ALA A 84 9.76 1.67 5.14
C ALA A 84 10.46 0.36 5.47
N VAL A 85 10.00 -0.75 4.88
CA VAL A 85 10.55 -2.11 5.03
C VAL A 85 11.97 -2.24 4.46
N ALA A 86 12.28 -1.66 3.31
CA ALA A 86 13.63 -1.74 2.75
C ALA A 86 14.64 -0.91 3.56
N ASN A 87 14.24 0.27 4.03
CA ASN A 87 15.07 1.08 4.93
C ASN A 87 15.36 0.35 6.23
N ALA A 88 14.34 -0.30 6.76
CA ALA A 88 14.40 -1.22 7.88
C ALA A 88 15.43 -2.35 7.66
N ALA A 89 15.27 -3.14 6.60
CA ALA A 89 16.15 -4.27 6.28
C ALA A 89 17.61 -3.86 6.08
N SER A 90 17.88 -2.70 5.50
CA SER A 90 19.26 -2.23 5.28
C SER A 90 20.05 -2.03 6.57
N ARG A 91 19.38 -1.77 7.71
CA ARG A 91 20.03 -1.64 9.03
C ARG A 91 20.50 -2.99 9.57
N LEU A 92 19.91 -4.10 9.11
CA LEU A 92 20.30 -5.47 9.49
C LEU A 92 21.52 -5.96 8.73
N GLN A 93 21.74 -5.48 7.51
CA GLN A 93 22.72 -6.02 6.57
C GLN A 93 24.18 -5.62 6.84
N THR A 94 24.54 -5.14 8.04
CA THR A 94 25.95 -4.84 8.35
C THR A 94 26.76 -6.15 8.42
N GLY A 95 27.37 -6.55 7.29
CA GLY A 95 28.43 -7.56 7.23
C GLY A 95 28.11 -8.93 6.63
N VAL A 96 27.14 -9.07 5.72
CA VAL A 96 26.96 -10.32 4.95
C VAL A 96 27.54 -10.15 3.54
N PRO A 97 28.47 -11.00 3.07
CA PRO A 97 28.88 -11.00 1.67
C PRO A 97 27.68 -11.38 0.81
N SER A 98 27.39 -10.57 -0.23
CA SER A 98 26.37 -10.91 -1.21
C SER A 98 26.59 -12.32 -1.73
N ALA A 99 25.65 -13.23 -1.45
CA ALA A 99 25.54 -14.45 -2.22
C ALA A 99 25.21 -14.02 -3.65
N THR A 100 26.11 -14.30 -4.59
CA THR A 100 25.84 -14.20 -6.02
C THR A 100 24.64 -15.08 -6.32
N THR A 101 23.46 -14.47 -6.38
CA THR A 101 22.23 -15.16 -6.73
C THR A 101 22.34 -15.47 -8.24
N PRO A 102 22.24 -16.74 -8.66
CA PRO A 102 22.22 -17.07 -10.07
C PRO A 102 21.15 -16.24 -10.80
N LEU A 103 21.42 -15.83 -12.03
CA LEU A 103 20.47 -15.14 -12.90
C LEU A 103 19.31 -16.08 -13.24
N VAL A 104 18.34 -16.20 -12.34
CA VAL A 104 17.09 -16.90 -12.62
C VAL A 104 16.24 -15.95 -13.45
N ARG A 105 15.85 -16.39 -14.64
CA ARG A 105 14.90 -15.67 -15.48
C ARG A 105 13.56 -15.61 -14.76
N THR A 106 13.26 -14.47 -14.15
CA THR A 106 11.96 -14.23 -13.54
C THR A 106 10.90 -14.17 -14.64
N ALA A 107 9.80 -14.90 -14.46
CA ALA A 107 8.64 -14.77 -15.35
C ALA A 107 8.14 -13.31 -15.32
N PRO A 108 7.56 -12.79 -16.42
CA PRO A 108 6.98 -11.45 -16.42
C PRO A 108 5.89 -11.33 -15.35
N PRO A 109 5.75 -10.17 -14.71
CA PRO A 109 4.72 -9.96 -13.70
C PRO A 109 3.33 -10.07 -14.31
N LYS A 110 2.45 -10.85 -13.69
CA LYS A 110 1.05 -10.95 -14.08
C LYS A 110 0.30 -9.70 -13.61
N LEU A 111 -0.22 -8.93 -14.56
CA LEU A 111 -1.01 -7.74 -14.26
C LEU A 111 -2.40 -8.12 -13.75
N LEU A 112 -2.77 -7.64 -12.55
CA LEU A 112 -4.06 -7.91 -11.92
C LEU A 112 -5.02 -6.72 -12.03
N GLY A 113 -4.52 -5.49 -11.94
CA GLY A 113 -5.36 -4.30 -11.96
C GLY A 113 -4.59 -3.01 -12.20
N ILE A 114 -5.32 -2.02 -12.71
CA ILE A 114 -4.86 -0.65 -12.93
C ILE A 114 -5.89 0.29 -12.32
N SER A 115 -5.47 1.37 -11.66
CA SER A 115 -6.41 2.37 -11.15
C SER A 115 -7.24 3.01 -12.27
N ARG A 116 -8.54 3.19 -12.05
CA ARG A 116 -9.46 3.89 -12.97
C ARG A 116 -9.31 5.41 -12.84
N GLY A 117 -9.56 6.10 -13.95
CA GLY A 117 -9.84 7.53 -13.98
C GLY A 117 -8.59 8.39 -14.05
N THR A 118 -8.78 9.69 -13.88
CA THR A 118 -7.75 10.70 -14.13
C THR A 118 -7.13 11.24 -12.84
N GLY A 119 -7.71 10.88 -11.69
CA GLY A 119 -7.24 11.25 -10.36
C GLY A 119 -5.94 10.57 -9.96
N TRP A 120 -5.43 11.01 -8.82
CA TRP A 120 -4.21 10.52 -8.20
C TRP A 120 -4.50 10.10 -6.74
N PRO A 121 -3.79 9.11 -6.19
CA PRO A 121 -2.69 8.34 -6.79
C PRO A 121 -3.14 7.36 -7.87
N ARG A 122 -2.24 7.02 -8.80
CA ARG A 122 -2.43 5.93 -9.77
C ARG A 122 -1.73 4.67 -9.31
N LEU A 123 -2.39 3.54 -9.53
CA LEU A 123 -1.98 2.23 -9.04
C LEU A 123 -1.81 1.23 -10.18
N ILE A 124 -0.81 0.36 -10.04
CA ILE A 124 -0.69 -0.88 -10.79
C ILE A 124 -0.52 -2.00 -9.78
N LEU A 125 -1.42 -2.98 -9.81
CA LEU A 125 -1.32 -4.19 -9.00
C LEU A 125 -0.83 -5.34 -9.88
N VAL A 126 0.28 -5.95 -9.50
CA VAL A 126 0.81 -7.13 -10.19
C VAL A 126 1.08 -8.28 -9.23
N GLN A 127 1.04 -9.48 -9.76
CA GLN A 127 1.41 -10.72 -9.10
C GLN A 127 2.67 -11.26 -9.74
N THR A 128 3.68 -11.57 -8.94
CA THR A 128 4.87 -12.30 -9.37
C THR A 128 4.91 -13.66 -8.69
N SER A 129 5.69 -14.58 -9.23
CA SER A 129 5.98 -15.88 -8.61
C SER A 129 7.40 -16.27 -8.99
N THR A 130 8.15 -16.85 -8.05
CA THR A 130 9.35 -17.61 -8.41
C THR A 130 9.05 -19.11 -8.23
N PRO A 131 9.78 -20.02 -8.90
CA PRO A 131 9.56 -21.45 -8.75
C PRO A 131 9.61 -21.94 -7.29
N ASP A 132 10.42 -21.27 -6.47
CA ASP A 132 10.70 -21.65 -5.08
C ASP A 132 9.90 -20.83 -4.05
N SER A 133 9.10 -19.86 -4.48
CA SER A 133 8.32 -19.00 -3.58
C SER A 133 6.84 -18.94 -3.97
N GLY A 134 5.99 -18.75 -2.95
CA GLY A 134 4.58 -18.47 -3.16
C GLY A 134 4.36 -17.20 -4.00
N ALA A 135 3.16 -17.01 -4.52
CA ALA A 135 2.86 -15.80 -5.29
C ALA A 135 3.02 -14.55 -4.42
N VAL A 136 3.54 -13.46 -5.00
CA VAL A 136 3.78 -12.18 -4.32
C VAL A 136 2.93 -11.10 -4.98
N LEU A 137 2.14 -10.39 -4.19
CA LEU A 137 1.41 -9.20 -4.62
C LEU A 137 2.30 -7.97 -4.49
N ASN A 138 2.40 -7.20 -5.57
CA ASN A 138 3.17 -5.98 -5.64
C ASN A 138 2.25 -4.83 -6.04
N LEU A 139 2.18 -3.82 -5.18
CA LEU A 139 1.45 -2.59 -5.44
C LEU A 139 2.43 -1.49 -5.85
N LEU A 140 2.26 -0.97 -7.06
CA LEU A 140 3.05 0.15 -7.57
C LEU A 140 2.19 1.41 -7.53
N VAL A 141 2.78 2.49 -7.05
CA VAL A 141 2.09 3.77 -6.86
C VAL A 141 2.85 4.87 -7.59
N SER A 142 2.10 5.70 -8.30
CA SER A 142 2.54 7.03 -8.73
C SER A 142 1.59 8.05 -8.07
N PRO A 143 2.09 8.96 -7.19
CA PRO A 143 1.24 9.85 -6.41
C PRO A 143 0.76 11.08 -7.18
N ASP A 144 1.41 11.42 -8.29
CA ASP A 144 1.11 12.58 -9.12
C ASP A 144 1.69 12.38 -10.54
N ALA A 145 1.36 13.30 -11.46
CA ALA A 145 1.75 13.20 -12.87
C ALA A 145 3.25 13.32 -13.16
N ARG A 146 4.04 13.85 -12.22
CA ARG A 146 5.48 14.09 -12.38
C ARG A 146 6.31 13.01 -11.70
N THR A 147 5.75 12.34 -10.71
CA THR A 147 6.44 11.31 -9.95
C THR A 147 6.26 9.94 -10.62
N PRO A 148 7.33 9.24 -11.05
CA PRO A 148 7.21 7.94 -11.68
C PRO A 148 6.65 6.88 -10.72
N PHE A 149 6.11 5.80 -11.27
CA PHE A 149 5.70 4.65 -10.47
C PHE A 149 6.88 4.08 -9.67
N ARG A 150 6.62 3.79 -8.39
CA ARG A 150 7.54 3.14 -7.46
C ARG A 150 6.83 1.98 -6.77
N LEU A 151 7.59 0.99 -6.31
CA LEU A 151 7.03 -0.11 -5.52
C LEU A 151 6.60 0.45 -4.16
N SER A 152 5.32 0.31 -3.81
CA SER A 152 4.72 0.84 -2.59
C SER A 152 4.47 -0.23 -1.53
N ALA A 153 4.14 -1.45 -1.94
CA ALA A 153 3.98 -2.59 -1.05
C ALA A 153 4.31 -3.88 -1.81
N SER A 154 4.86 -4.87 -1.08
CA SER A 154 5.13 -6.21 -1.59
C SER A 154 4.81 -7.21 -0.47
N ALA A 155 3.94 -8.17 -0.73
CA ALA A 155 3.50 -9.15 0.26
C ALA A 155 3.31 -10.54 -0.36
N THR A 156 3.75 -11.57 0.32
CA THR A 156 3.62 -12.96 -0.12
C THR A 156 2.20 -13.45 0.19
N MET A 157 1.53 -14.01 -0.81
CA MET A 157 0.18 -14.54 -0.69
C MET A 157 0.16 -15.75 0.23
N GLN A 158 -0.87 -15.82 1.08
CA GLN A 158 -1.14 -16.98 1.90
C GLN A 158 -1.45 -18.20 1.01
N PRO A 159 -1.11 -19.42 1.43
CA PRO A 159 -1.44 -20.63 0.68
C PRO A 159 -2.94 -20.71 0.35
N GLY A 160 -3.26 -20.92 -0.93
CA GLY A 160 -4.65 -21.02 -1.41
C GLY A 160 -5.41 -19.69 -1.52
N ALA A 161 -4.85 -18.57 -1.05
CA ALA A 161 -5.47 -17.26 -1.16
C ALA A 161 -5.58 -16.80 -2.62
N LYS A 162 -6.64 -16.04 -2.91
CA LYS A 162 -6.89 -15.44 -4.22
C LYS A 162 -7.22 -13.96 -4.04
N VAL A 163 -6.83 -13.16 -5.03
CA VAL A 163 -7.34 -11.80 -5.15
C VAL A 163 -8.68 -11.88 -5.86
N ASP A 164 -9.73 -11.40 -5.21
CA ASP A 164 -11.06 -11.30 -5.79
C ASP A 164 -11.04 -10.42 -7.05
N ALA A 165 -12.04 -10.61 -7.90
CA ALA A 165 -12.01 -10.02 -9.23
C ALA A 165 -11.92 -8.50 -9.17
N LEU A 166 -10.92 -7.93 -9.84
CA LEU A 166 -10.87 -6.50 -10.15
C LEU A 166 -11.65 -6.23 -11.45
N ASN A 167 -11.86 -4.96 -11.75
CA ASN A 167 -12.40 -4.57 -13.04
C ASN A 167 -11.39 -4.89 -14.16
N SER A 168 -11.87 -4.95 -15.41
CA SER A 168 -11.00 -5.20 -16.55
C SER A 168 -9.88 -4.15 -16.61
N LEU A 169 -8.71 -4.54 -17.14
CA LEU A 169 -7.56 -3.63 -17.24
C LEU A 169 -7.86 -2.37 -18.07
N THR A 170 -8.78 -2.47 -19.03
CA THR A 170 -9.24 -1.32 -19.84
C THR A 170 -10.12 -0.37 -19.03
N ALA A 171 -11.05 -0.90 -18.22
CA ALA A 171 -11.91 -0.07 -17.38
C ALA A 171 -11.17 0.48 -16.15
N GLY A 172 -10.14 -0.22 -15.68
CA GLY A 172 -9.46 0.02 -14.42
C GLY A 172 -10.37 -0.24 -13.21
N SER A 173 -9.79 -0.44 -12.03
CA SER A 173 -10.51 -0.47 -10.75
C SER A 173 -10.40 0.89 -10.05
N PRO A 174 -11.50 1.42 -9.50
CA PRO A 174 -11.44 2.68 -8.78
C PRO A 174 -10.75 2.46 -7.42
N LEU A 175 -10.19 3.54 -6.88
CA LEU A 175 -9.85 3.57 -5.46
C LEU A 175 -11.14 3.52 -4.65
N LEU A 176 -11.07 2.91 -3.47
CA LEU A 176 -12.21 2.88 -2.57
C LEU A 176 -12.63 4.30 -2.19
N ALA A 177 -13.89 4.65 -2.43
CA ALA A 177 -14.45 5.93 -2.02
C ALA A 177 -14.60 5.99 -0.48
N PRO A 178 -14.40 7.16 0.16
CA PRO A 178 -14.73 7.34 1.56
C PRO A 178 -16.18 6.95 1.85
N GLY A 179 -16.40 6.14 2.89
CA GLY A 179 -17.74 5.70 3.29
C GLY A 179 -18.38 4.62 2.39
N ALA A 180 -17.62 4.00 1.49
CA ALA A 180 -18.10 2.87 0.70
C ALA A 180 -18.66 1.75 1.59
N LYS A 181 -19.76 1.11 1.17
CA LYS A 181 -20.38 0.00 1.91
C LYS A 181 -19.42 -1.19 1.95
N LEU A 182 -18.90 -1.49 3.14
CA LEU A 182 -18.04 -2.62 3.45
C LEU A 182 -18.50 -3.24 4.77
N ALA A 183 -18.19 -4.52 4.98
CA ALA A 183 -18.44 -5.19 6.25
C ALA A 183 -17.71 -4.51 7.42
N VAL A 184 -16.48 -4.04 7.15
CA VAL A 184 -15.67 -3.24 8.06
C VAL A 184 -14.87 -2.21 7.25
N GLN A 185 -14.73 -0.99 7.77
CA GLN A 185 -13.93 0.04 7.10
C GLN A 185 -12.43 -0.25 7.24
N PRO A 186 -11.59 0.06 6.23
CA PRO A 186 -10.15 -0.27 6.24
C PRO A 186 -9.39 0.17 7.50
N ALA A 187 -9.70 1.35 8.04
CA ALA A 187 -9.04 1.88 9.24
C ALA A 187 -9.41 1.07 10.50
N GLU A 188 -10.69 0.72 10.66
CA GLU A 188 -11.16 -0.09 11.79
C GLU A 188 -10.68 -1.54 11.67
N LEU A 189 -10.66 -2.11 10.46
CA LEU A 189 -10.11 -3.44 10.20
C LEU A 189 -8.65 -3.54 10.64
N LEU A 190 -7.79 -2.62 10.20
CA LEU A 190 -6.37 -2.67 10.55
C LEU A 190 -6.14 -2.49 12.06
N LYS A 191 -6.97 -1.67 12.72
CA LYS A 191 -6.89 -1.43 14.16
C LYS A 191 -7.38 -2.63 14.97
N GLY A 192 -8.52 -3.22 14.61
CA GLY A 192 -9.07 -4.43 15.23
C GLY A 192 -8.10 -5.60 15.06
N TYR A 193 -7.61 -5.80 13.84
CA TYR A 193 -6.68 -6.87 13.53
C TYR A 193 -5.36 -6.71 14.30
N ALA A 194 -4.79 -5.51 14.37
CA ALA A 194 -3.60 -5.24 15.18
C ALA A 194 -3.81 -5.60 16.66
N ALA A 195 -4.96 -5.23 17.25
CA ALA A 195 -5.28 -5.59 18.63
C ALA A 195 -5.43 -7.11 18.84
N SER A 196 -5.88 -7.83 17.82
CA SER A 196 -6.03 -9.30 17.84
C SER A 196 -4.72 -10.09 17.81
N LEU A 197 -3.64 -9.44 17.38
CA LEU A 197 -2.29 -10.02 17.34
C LEU A 197 -1.50 -9.83 18.63
N ALA A 198 -2.02 -9.04 19.58
CA ALA A 198 -1.32 -8.73 20.82
C ALA A 198 -1.09 -9.97 21.69
N PHE A 199 0.03 -9.97 22.43
CA PHE A 199 0.39 -11.02 23.38
C PHE A 199 0.81 -10.39 24.72
N PRO A 200 0.40 -10.94 25.89
CA PRO A 200 -0.35 -12.19 26.09
C PRO A 200 -1.87 -12.06 26.04
N THR A 201 -2.40 -10.84 25.92
CA THR A 201 -3.84 -10.54 26.00
C THR A 201 -4.35 -10.05 24.64
N PRO A 202 -4.59 -10.93 23.65
CA PRO A 202 -5.18 -10.53 22.37
C PRO A 202 -6.61 -10.05 22.58
N VAL A 203 -7.01 -9.02 21.84
CA VAL A 203 -8.41 -8.57 21.79
C VAL A 203 -9.07 -9.21 20.57
N PRO A 204 -10.13 -10.04 20.74
CA PRO A 204 -10.79 -10.67 19.59
C PRO A 204 -11.26 -9.63 18.56
N ASP A 205 -10.95 -9.88 17.29
CA ASP A 205 -11.46 -9.10 16.16
C ASP A 205 -12.65 -9.86 15.53
N PRO A 206 -13.89 -9.33 15.59
CA PRO A 206 -15.05 -10.00 15.01
C PRO A 206 -15.02 -10.00 13.48
N ASP A 207 -14.28 -9.09 12.85
CA ASP A 207 -14.30 -8.84 11.41
C ASP A 207 -13.35 -9.75 10.64
N VAL A 208 -12.50 -10.49 11.33
CA VAL A 208 -11.58 -11.48 10.75
C VAL A 208 -11.83 -12.85 11.39
N ASP A 209 -11.49 -13.93 10.69
CA ASP A 209 -11.51 -15.26 11.30
C ASP A 209 -10.35 -15.38 12.30
N ALA A 210 -10.66 -15.71 13.56
CA ALA A 210 -9.66 -15.89 14.60
C ALA A 210 -8.71 -17.07 14.30
N ALA A 211 -9.15 -18.04 13.49
CA ALA A 211 -8.37 -19.21 13.09
C ALA A 211 -7.58 -19.00 11.79
N GLU A 212 -7.53 -17.79 11.24
CA GLU A 212 -6.76 -17.57 10.01
C GLU A 212 -5.26 -17.84 10.25
N PRO A 213 -4.53 -18.38 9.24
CA PRO A 213 -3.22 -18.98 9.45
C PRO A 213 -2.16 -18.02 10.01
N PHE A 214 -2.16 -16.74 9.60
CA PHE A 214 -1.12 -15.80 10.00
C PHE A 214 -1.23 -15.42 11.47
N SER A 215 -2.39 -14.93 11.92
CA SER A 215 -2.60 -14.55 13.32
C SER A 215 -2.48 -15.75 14.25
N THR A 216 -2.90 -16.94 13.82
CA THR A 216 -2.67 -18.19 14.54
C THR A 216 -1.17 -18.46 14.70
N GLY A 217 -0.40 -18.35 13.61
CA GLY A 217 1.05 -18.53 13.63
C GLY A 217 1.78 -17.53 14.51
N ILE A 218 1.42 -16.24 14.43
CA ILE A 218 2.03 -15.16 15.24
C ILE A 218 1.77 -15.41 16.73
N ARG A 219 0.52 -15.68 17.12
CA ARG A 219 0.19 -15.94 18.53
C ARG A 219 0.82 -17.23 19.06
N ALA A 220 0.88 -18.29 18.24
CA ALA A 220 1.54 -19.54 18.61
C ALA A 220 3.05 -19.31 18.82
N HIS A 221 3.72 -18.63 17.89
CA HIS A 221 5.14 -18.29 18.02
C HIS A 221 5.41 -17.45 19.27
N ALA A 222 4.57 -16.46 19.57
CA ALA A 222 4.66 -15.64 20.77
C ALA A 222 4.54 -16.48 22.06
N ALA A 223 3.56 -17.39 22.10
CA ALA A 223 3.35 -18.29 23.22
C ALA A 223 4.52 -19.25 23.41
N ASP A 224 5.04 -19.83 22.33
CA ASP A 224 6.21 -20.71 22.36
C ASP A 224 7.46 -19.97 22.85
N GLN A 225 7.69 -18.75 22.36
CA GLN A 225 8.80 -17.91 22.81
C GLN A 225 8.68 -17.56 24.31
N ALA A 226 7.48 -17.19 24.76
CA ALA A 226 7.23 -16.93 26.18
C ALA A 226 7.45 -18.20 27.04
N LYS A 227 7.04 -19.37 26.54
CA LYS A 227 7.28 -20.66 27.19
C LYS A 227 8.77 -20.98 27.28
N THR A 228 9.54 -20.74 26.21
CA THR A 228 11.00 -20.89 26.21
C THR A 228 11.68 -19.97 27.22
N PHE A 229 11.18 -18.74 27.41
CA PHE A 229 11.68 -17.85 28.46
C PHE A 229 11.38 -18.36 29.87
N GLY A 230 10.24 -19.02 30.09
CA GLY A 230 9.87 -19.60 31.38
C GLY A 230 9.92 -18.58 32.52
N LYS A 231 10.73 -18.86 33.55
CA LYS A 231 10.92 -17.95 34.70
C LYS A 231 12.04 -16.92 34.51
N LEU A 232 12.68 -16.89 33.34
CA LEU A 232 13.82 -16.03 33.07
C LEU A 232 13.41 -14.66 32.54
N ALA A 233 12.33 -14.59 31.75
CA ALA A 233 11.85 -13.35 31.16
C ALA A 233 10.35 -13.41 30.82
N THR A 234 9.74 -12.24 30.65
CA THR A 234 8.38 -12.09 30.10
C THR A 234 8.44 -11.54 28.69
N LEU A 235 7.49 -11.95 27.84
CA LEU A 235 7.26 -11.38 26.52
C LEU A 235 5.94 -10.60 26.49
N LYS A 236 5.98 -9.40 25.93
CA LYS A 236 4.80 -8.62 25.54
C LYS A 236 4.92 -8.24 24.08
N GLN A 237 3.89 -8.47 23.28
CA GLN A 237 3.83 -8.01 21.90
C GLN A 237 2.66 -7.05 21.71
N THR A 238 2.91 -5.94 21.02
CA THR A 238 1.88 -4.98 20.64
C THR A 238 2.01 -4.63 19.17
N HIS A 239 0.88 -4.50 18.48
CA HIS A 239 0.82 -4.07 17.10
C HIS A 239 0.11 -2.73 16.99
N THR A 240 0.61 -1.87 16.11
CA THR A 240 0.02 -0.57 15.82
C THR A 240 -0.02 -0.34 14.32
N VAL A 241 -1.03 0.38 13.83
CA VAL A 241 -1.14 0.72 12.41
C VAL A 241 -0.18 1.86 12.09
N ALA A 242 0.66 1.69 11.06
CA ALA A 242 1.53 2.76 10.59
C ALA A 242 0.68 3.84 9.89
N PRO A 243 0.88 5.13 10.20
CA PRO A 243 0.09 6.22 9.63
C PRO A 243 0.28 6.31 8.11
N ASN A 244 -0.77 6.73 7.40
CA ASN A 244 -0.76 6.98 5.94
C ASN A 244 -0.28 5.79 5.09
N SER A 245 -0.42 4.57 5.61
CA SER A 245 0.02 3.34 4.94
C SER A 245 -1.08 2.60 4.19
N THR A 246 -2.33 3.05 4.35
CA THR A 246 -3.51 2.34 3.85
C THR A 246 -3.82 2.69 2.41
N VAL A 247 -3.92 1.68 1.54
CA VAL A 247 -4.41 1.82 0.16
C VAL A 247 -5.52 0.81 -0.06
N ALA A 248 -6.68 1.26 -0.52
CA ALA A 248 -7.83 0.40 -0.78
C ALA A 248 -8.32 0.54 -2.23
N ILE A 249 -8.51 -0.60 -2.89
CA ILE A 249 -8.96 -0.71 -4.29
C ILE A 249 -10.32 -1.40 -4.29
N GLU A 250 -11.31 -0.83 -4.97
CA GLU A 250 -12.63 -1.46 -5.08
C GLU A 250 -12.56 -2.73 -5.94
N LEU A 251 -13.21 -3.78 -5.46
CA LEU A 251 -13.36 -5.06 -6.15
C LEU A 251 -14.60 -5.03 -7.06
N ARG A 252 -14.54 -5.76 -8.17
CA ARG A 252 -15.67 -5.93 -9.09
C ARG A 252 -16.74 -6.78 -8.41
N GLY A 253 -17.94 -6.23 -8.27
CA GLY A 253 -19.04 -6.86 -7.55
C GLY A 253 -19.19 -6.37 -6.11
N GLY A 254 -18.36 -5.41 -5.68
CA GLY A 254 -18.37 -4.83 -4.34
C GLY A 254 -17.25 -5.38 -3.46
N GLY A 255 -17.01 -4.70 -2.34
CA GLY A 255 -15.87 -4.99 -1.47
C GLY A 255 -14.61 -4.23 -1.86
N ALA A 256 -13.51 -4.51 -1.16
CA ALA A 256 -12.24 -3.85 -1.35
C ALA A 256 -11.05 -4.80 -1.14
N LEU A 257 -9.97 -4.58 -1.89
CA LEU A 257 -8.65 -5.08 -1.58
C LEU A 257 -7.89 -3.99 -0.82
N VAL A 258 -7.51 -4.26 0.43
CA VAL A 258 -6.94 -3.29 1.36
C VAL A 258 -5.50 -3.66 1.69
N PHE A 259 -4.58 -2.75 1.44
CA PHE A 259 -3.19 -2.81 1.88
C PHE A 259 -3.04 -1.98 3.15
N GLY A 260 -2.26 -2.46 4.10
CA GLY A 260 -1.86 -1.72 5.28
C GLY A 260 -0.48 -2.13 5.78
N LEU A 261 0.07 -1.35 6.69
CA LEU A 261 1.31 -1.64 7.38
C LEU A 261 1.08 -1.61 8.88
N LEU A 262 1.46 -2.68 9.57
CA LEU A 262 1.52 -2.73 11.02
C LEU A 262 2.97 -2.63 11.48
N GLU A 263 3.19 -2.01 12.64
CA GLU A 263 4.43 -2.11 13.41
C GLU A 263 4.17 -2.99 14.62
N ARG A 264 4.87 -4.13 14.69
CA ARG A 264 4.93 -4.99 15.87
C ARG A 264 6.09 -4.53 16.75
N THR A 265 5.84 -4.40 18.05
CA THR A 265 6.87 -4.20 19.07
C THR A 265 6.86 -5.38 20.04
N ASP A 266 7.97 -6.11 20.10
CA ASP A 266 8.19 -7.20 21.05
C ASP A 266 9.04 -6.66 22.21
N THR A 267 8.50 -6.68 23.43
CA THR A 267 9.21 -6.29 24.65
C THR A 267 9.51 -7.52 25.49
N ILE A 268 10.80 -7.78 25.70
CA ILE A 268 11.32 -8.85 26.55
C ILE A 268 11.87 -8.22 27.82
N THR A 269 11.41 -8.68 28.99
CA THR A 269 11.86 -8.16 30.29
C THR A 269 12.39 -9.32 31.13
N LEU A 270 13.65 -9.26 31.54
CA LEU A 270 14.25 -10.29 32.41
C LEU A 270 13.66 -10.18 33.82
N LEU A 271 13.34 -11.32 34.40
CA LEU A 271 12.86 -11.44 35.77
C LEU A 271 14.05 -11.50 36.75
N PRO A 272 13.87 -11.26 38.06
CA PRO A 272 14.97 -11.29 39.03
C PRO A 272 15.81 -12.58 39.06
N GLY A 273 15.26 -13.71 38.62
CA GLY A 273 15.97 -14.99 38.47
C GLY A 273 16.70 -15.18 37.12
N GLY A 274 16.39 -14.37 36.12
CA GLY A 274 17.03 -14.36 34.81
C GLY A 274 18.30 -13.51 34.82
N LYS A 275 19.44 -14.11 35.15
CA LYS A 275 20.73 -13.39 35.22
C LYS A 275 21.21 -12.87 33.86
N SER A 276 20.90 -13.60 32.78
CA SER A 276 21.21 -13.18 31.41
C SER A 276 20.42 -13.98 30.39
N LEU A 277 20.05 -13.36 29.28
CA LEU A 277 19.46 -14.02 28.11
C LEU A 277 20.42 -13.95 26.94
N THR A 278 20.67 -15.08 26.28
CA THR A 278 21.44 -15.14 25.03
C THR A 278 20.47 -15.09 23.85
N PRO A 279 20.42 -14.00 23.09
CA PRO A 279 19.46 -13.86 21.99
C PRO A 279 19.89 -14.66 20.74
N SER A 280 19.01 -14.73 19.73
CA SER A 280 19.35 -15.27 18.41
C SER A 280 20.48 -14.46 17.74
N ALA A 281 21.19 -15.07 16.78
CA ALA A 281 22.30 -14.41 16.08
C ALA A 281 21.89 -13.11 15.37
N ASP A 282 20.68 -13.06 14.80
CA ASP A 282 20.14 -11.85 14.15
C ASP A 282 19.90 -10.72 15.16
N PHE A 283 19.38 -11.07 16.34
CA PHE A 283 19.21 -10.12 17.41
C PHE A 283 20.57 -9.62 17.92
N GLN A 284 21.53 -10.50 18.16
CA GLN A 284 22.87 -10.11 18.60
C GLN A 284 23.55 -9.15 17.61
N ARG A 285 23.32 -9.35 16.30
CA ARG A 285 23.78 -8.43 15.24
C ARG A 285 23.16 -7.03 15.37
N LEU A 286 21.85 -6.97 15.59
CA LEU A 286 21.13 -5.70 15.78
C LEU A 286 21.56 -4.94 17.04
N VAL A 287 21.57 -5.62 18.19
CA VAL A 287 21.86 -4.96 19.48
C VAL A 287 23.35 -4.81 19.76
N ARG A 288 24.21 -5.45 18.94
CA ARG A 288 25.67 -5.55 19.11
C ARG A 288 26.08 -6.06 20.50
N LYS A 289 25.27 -6.97 21.06
CA LYS A 289 25.46 -7.58 22.39
C LYS A 289 25.19 -9.08 22.30
N LYS A 290 26.05 -9.87 22.95
CA LYS A 290 25.92 -11.33 23.03
C LYS A 290 24.90 -11.76 24.08
N THR A 291 24.71 -10.95 25.11
CA THR A 291 23.80 -11.21 26.24
C THR A 291 23.02 -9.97 26.60
N LEU A 292 21.80 -10.18 27.12
CA LEU A 292 20.93 -9.16 27.69
C LEU A 292 20.82 -9.38 29.19
N THR A 293 20.77 -8.30 29.98
CA THR A 293 20.79 -8.38 31.44
C THR A 293 19.55 -7.78 32.12
N LYS A 294 18.74 -7.01 31.38
CA LYS A 294 17.51 -6.39 31.89
C LYS A 294 16.34 -6.50 30.92
N SER A 295 16.52 -6.08 29.67
CA SER A 295 15.40 -6.00 28.73
C SER A 295 15.86 -5.93 27.28
N ALA A 296 14.96 -6.29 26.37
CA ALA A 296 15.08 -6.06 24.95
C ALA A 296 13.77 -5.59 24.33
N GLU A 297 13.89 -4.79 23.28
CA GLU A 297 12.78 -4.39 22.43
C GLU A 297 13.15 -4.71 20.99
N LEU A 298 12.28 -5.42 20.29
CA LEU A 298 12.36 -5.66 18.85
C LEU A 298 11.21 -4.93 18.17
N LYS A 299 11.44 -4.42 16.97
CA LYS A 299 10.39 -3.86 16.12
C LYS A 299 10.43 -4.48 14.74
N SER A 300 9.26 -4.93 14.29
CA SER A 300 9.03 -5.48 12.96
C SER A 300 7.97 -4.69 12.22
N TYR A 301 8.11 -4.59 10.91
CA TYR A 301 7.07 -4.11 10.01
C TYR A 301 6.36 -5.31 9.39
N GLU A 302 5.03 -5.27 9.38
CA GLU A 302 4.16 -6.30 8.81
C GLU A 302 3.26 -5.66 7.74
N ILE A 303 3.57 -5.89 6.46
CA ILE A 303 2.70 -5.50 5.35
C ILE A 303 1.55 -6.50 5.30
N MET A 304 0.33 -6.01 5.39
CA MET A 304 -0.89 -6.81 5.37
C MET A 304 -1.74 -6.48 4.16
N VAL A 305 -2.29 -7.52 3.51
CA VAL A 305 -3.26 -7.37 2.42
C VAL A 305 -4.51 -8.14 2.76
N PHE A 306 -5.66 -7.47 2.74
CA PHE A 306 -6.97 -8.04 3.04
C PHE A 306 -7.90 -7.95 1.84
N THR A 307 -8.76 -8.95 1.68
CA THR A 307 -10.03 -8.79 0.96
C THR A 307 -11.10 -8.47 1.98
N VAL A 308 -11.86 -7.40 1.75
CA VAL A 308 -12.97 -6.94 2.61
C VAL A 308 -14.26 -7.00 1.80
N PRO A 309 -15.20 -7.89 2.14
CA PRO A 309 -16.46 -7.97 1.42
C PRO A 309 -17.42 -6.83 1.81
N VAL A 310 -18.55 -6.74 1.11
CA VAL A 310 -19.66 -5.86 1.49
C VAL A 310 -20.32 -6.31 2.80
N GLU A 311 -20.37 -7.62 3.03
CA GLU A 311 -20.96 -8.28 4.20
C GLU A 311 -20.12 -9.52 4.56
N GLY A 312 -20.07 -9.89 5.84
CA GLY A 312 -19.28 -11.02 6.34
C GLY A 312 -17.90 -10.60 6.86
N LYS A 313 -16.93 -11.50 6.81
CA LYS A 313 -15.59 -11.27 7.38
C LYS A 313 -14.56 -10.94 6.32
N ALA A 314 -13.61 -10.08 6.67
CA ALA A 314 -12.41 -9.86 5.89
C ALA A 314 -11.48 -11.09 5.94
N GLN A 315 -10.66 -11.25 4.90
CA GLN A 315 -9.71 -12.35 4.76
C GLN A 315 -8.31 -11.82 4.53
N VAL A 316 -7.32 -12.39 5.22
CA VAL A 316 -5.91 -12.10 4.98
C VAL A 316 -5.46 -12.82 3.71
N VAL A 317 -5.05 -12.05 2.70
CA VAL A 317 -4.66 -12.56 1.38
C VAL A 317 -3.15 -12.68 1.25
N ALA A 318 -2.41 -11.69 1.76
CA ALA A 318 -0.95 -11.68 1.67
C ALA A 318 -0.33 -10.96 2.86
N VAL A 319 0.86 -11.43 3.25
CA VAL A 319 1.63 -10.88 4.37
C VAL A 319 3.11 -10.81 4.02
N ASN A 320 3.81 -9.82 4.56
CA ASN A 320 5.27 -9.81 4.62
C ASN A 320 5.73 -9.19 5.94
N GLU A 321 6.64 -9.85 6.65
CA GLU A 321 7.21 -9.37 7.91
C GLU A 321 8.72 -9.08 7.73
N VAL A 322 9.19 -7.96 8.27
CA VAL A 322 10.62 -7.63 8.35
C VAL A 322 10.96 -7.01 9.70
N LEU A 323 11.88 -7.65 10.42
CA LEU A 323 12.54 -7.08 11.60
C LEU A 323 13.39 -5.87 11.21
N PHE A 324 13.36 -4.78 11.99
CA PHE A 324 14.08 -3.56 11.59
C PHE A 324 14.80 -2.80 12.69
N SER A 325 14.46 -3.10 13.93
CA SER A 325 15.10 -2.51 15.08
C SER A 325 15.18 -3.55 16.16
N ALA A 326 16.32 -3.61 16.84
CA ALA A 326 16.36 -4.17 18.17
C ALA A 326 17.25 -3.30 19.05
N LYS A 327 16.87 -3.18 20.32
CA LYS A 327 17.68 -2.55 21.36
C LYS A 327 17.60 -3.40 22.63
N GLY A 328 18.62 -3.34 23.46
CA GLY A 328 18.60 -4.06 24.72
C GLY A 328 19.73 -3.68 25.68
N SER A 329 19.50 -3.97 26.96
CA SER A 329 20.43 -3.76 28.06
C SER A 329 20.58 -5.04 28.88
#